data_AF-A0A7S2YH97-F1
#
_entry.id   AF-A0A7S2YH97-F1
#
_cell.length_a   1.000
_cell.length_b   1.000
_cell.length_c   1.000
_cell.angle_alpha   90.00
_cell.angle_beta   90.00
_cell.angle_gamma   90.00
#
_symmetry.space_group_name_H-M   'P 1'
#
loop_
_entity.id
_entity.type
_entity.pdbx_description
1 polymer ?
#
loop_
_entity_poly.entity_id
_entity_poly.type
_entity_poly.pdbx_seq_one_letter_code
_entity_poly.pdbx_strand_id
1 'polypeptide(L)'
;LVAIRDEGSKALYTGELAEKMAKEIRDIGGILTKEDLARYQATLRSPVVGRGISGVALVGMPPPSSGGAAIIGAAKFLSGFSSPLAMFPDTISVHRRVEALKHVFAIRMSLSDPAYNSKVVEDAVSDLIETDYIAQLREMHRDNTSLPMSEYGGYKWSQLNDTDGEKEAKDAKEGDRRRRQLRGRRFGYLNDHGTSHYSIVDHEGNAVSMTTSVNTYFGSTFASPSTGVLFSSTMDDFGNPGVPDAFGLIPSEANFIEPYKKALSSMSPTMVFRESMDSPDIGRLMLVAGASGGPKIISAVTGV
;
A
#
# COMPACT_ATOMS: atom_id res chain seq x y z
N LEU A 1 1.08 5.96 29.41
CA LEU A 1 0.82 7.39 29.10
C LEU A 1 1.58 8.34 30.02
N VAL A 2 1.50 8.20 31.36
CA VAL A 2 2.27 9.04 32.31
C VAL A 2 3.77 9.07 32.00
N ALA A 3 4.40 7.91 31.80
CA ALA A 3 5.82 7.83 31.44
C ALA A 3 6.16 8.57 30.12
N ILE A 4 5.25 8.56 29.13
CA ILE A 4 5.46 9.27 27.86
C ILE A 4 5.35 10.79 28.07
N ARG A 5 4.45 11.25 28.94
CA ARG A 5 4.34 12.67 29.29
C ARG A 5 5.63 13.18 29.95
N ASP A 6 6.21 12.38 30.84
CA ASP A 6 7.32 12.81 31.69
C ASP A 6 8.69 12.61 31.01
N GLU A 7 8.87 11.55 30.22
CA GLU A 7 10.17 11.18 29.61
C GLU A 7 10.17 11.22 28.07
N GLY A 8 9.02 11.53 27.46
CA GLY A 8 8.84 11.48 26.01
C GLY A 8 8.84 10.05 25.45
N SER A 9 9.23 9.91 24.18
CA SER A 9 9.29 8.59 23.51
C SER A 9 10.32 7.64 24.14
N LYS A 10 11.35 8.16 24.82
CA LYS A 10 12.42 7.36 25.44
C LYS A 10 11.89 6.33 26.43
N ALA A 11 10.79 6.63 27.12
CA ALA A 11 10.10 5.70 28.01
C ALA A 11 9.80 4.36 27.33
N LEU A 12 9.41 4.38 26.05
CA LEU A 12 9.00 3.18 25.30
C LEU A 12 10.17 2.46 24.61
N TYR A 13 11.23 3.18 24.25
CA TYR A 13 12.26 2.65 23.35
C TYR A 13 13.58 2.28 24.03
N THR A 14 13.96 2.96 25.13
CA THR A 14 15.30 2.77 25.73
C THR A 14 15.28 2.50 27.25
N GLY A 15 14.15 2.75 27.92
CA GLY A 15 14.01 2.66 29.37
C GLY A 15 13.59 1.29 29.91
N GLU A 16 13.17 1.28 31.18
CA GLU A 16 12.70 0.08 31.89
C GLU A 16 11.46 -0.54 31.23
N LEU A 17 10.54 0.28 30.69
CA LEU A 17 9.36 -0.24 30.00
C LEU A 17 9.73 -0.99 28.71
N ALA A 18 10.74 -0.51 27.97
CA ALA A 18 11.25 -1.20 26.78
C ALA A 18 11.78 -2.59 27.14
N GLU A 19 12.51 -2.70 28.25
CA GLU A 19 13.05 -3.96 28.75
C GLU A 19 11.95 -4.94 29.19
N LYS A 20 10.95 -4.45 29.93
CA LYS A 20 9.78 -5.24 30.31
C LYS A 20 9.03 -5.75 29.08
N MET A 21 8.71 -4.88 28.14
CA MET A 21 8.01 -5.25 26.90
C MET A 21 8.79 -6.29 26.08
N ALA A 22 10.10 -6.10 25.89
CA ALA A 22 10.94 -7.06 25.17
C ALA A 22 11.05 -8.41 25.89
N LYS A 23 11.12 -8.42 27.23
CA LYS A 23 11.09 -9.66 28.00
C LYS A 23 9.75 -10.38 27.84
N GLU A 24 8.64 -9.67 28.00
CA GLU A 24 7.28 -10.23 27.89
C GLU A 24 7.00 -10.84 26.51
N ILE A 25 7.48 -10.22 25.43
CA ILE A 25 7.39 -10.79 24.07
C ILE A 25 8.23 -12.07 23.95
N ARG A 26 9.45 -12.08 24.51
CA ARG A 26 10.30 -13.28 24.48
C ARG A 26 9.75 -14.43 25.32
N ASP A 27 9.12 -14.12 26.46
CA ASP A 27 8.50 -15.13 27.33
C ASP A 27 7.38 -15.91 26.61
N ILE A 28 6.73 -15.29 25.60
CA ILE A 28 5.70 -15.93 24.76
C ILE A 28 6.25 -16.46 23.42
N GLY A 29 7.57 -16.49 23.24
CA GLY A 29 8.23 -17.04 22.05
C GLY A 29 8.47 -16.06 20.90
N GLY A 30 8.23 -14.76 21.10
CA GLY A 30 8.58 -13.73 20.14
C GLY A 30 10.08 -13.39 20.14
N ILE A 31 10.52 -12.69 19.09
CA ILE A 31 11.95 -12.40 18.85
C ILE A 31 12.37 -10.95 19.14
N LEU A 32 11.44 -10.08 19.53
CA LEU A 32 11.73 -8.67 19.76
C LEU A 32 12.67 -8.48 20.96
N THR A 33 13.76 -7.74 20.74
CA THR A 33 14.73 -7.40 21.78
C THR A 33 14.62 -5.94 22.22
N LYS A 34 15.26 -5.59 23.33
CA LYS A 34 15.37 -4.20 23.78
C LYS A 34 16.20 -3.39 22.79
N GLU A 35 17.19 -4.02 22.18
CA GLU A 35 18.06 -3.43 21.17
C GLU A 35 17.27 -3.07 19.90
N ASP A 36 16.31 -3.90 19.50
CA ASP A 36 15.40 -3.59 18.38
C ASP A 36 14.57 -2.34 18.66
N LEU A 37 14.01 -2.23 19.88
CA LEU A 37 13.27 -1.04 20.32
C LEU A 37 14.18 0.20 20.33
N ALA A 38 15.37 0.09 20.91
CA ALA A 38 16.30 1.20 21.04
C ALA A 38 16.85 1.71 19.69
N ARG A 39 16.94 0.83 18.68
CA ARG A 39 17.37 1.18 17.32
C ARG A 39 16.31 1.89 16.51
N TYR A 40 15.03 1.73 16.85
CA TYR A 40 13.95 2.27 16.05
C TYR A 40 13.94 3.80 16.04
N GLN A 41 13.85 4.39 14.84
CA GLN A 41 13.61 5.81 14.64
C GLN A 41 12.58 6.02 13.54
N ALA A 42 11.67 6.98 13.76
CA ALA A 42 10.77 7.44 12.72
C ALA A 42 11.58 8.12 11.61
N THR A 43 11.33 7.72 10.36
CA THR A 43 12.06 8.25 9.19
C THR A 43 11.20 9.30 8.50
N LEU A 44 11.71 10.54 8.39
CA LEU A 44 11.11 11.55 7.51
C LEU A 44 11.44 11.20 6.06
N ARG A 45 10.43 11.17 5.19
CA ARG A 45 10.60 10.88 3.76
C ARG A 45 9.87 11.93 2.94
N SER A 46 10.47 12.33 1.83
CA SER A 46 9.78 13.15 0.83
C SER A 46 8.59 12.35 0.25
N PRO A 47 7.42 12.98 0.09
CA PRO A 47 6.28 12.29 -0.50
C PRO A 47 6.51 12.00 -1.99
N VAL A 48 5.78 11.03 -2.52
CA VAL A 48 5.63 10.90 -3.97
C VAL A 48 4.60 11.91 -4.47
N VAL A 49 4.89 12.55 -5.61
CA VAL A 49 4.05 13.61 -6.17
C VAL A 49 3.73 13.30 -7.63
N GLY A 50 2.45 13.11 -7.93
CA GLY A 50 1.95 12.96 -9.29
C GLY A 50 1.35 14.27 -9.78
N ARG A 51 1.92 14.83 -10.85
CA ARG A 51 1.46 16.08 -11.48
C ARG A 51 0.76 15.85 -12.81
N GLY A 52 0.05 16.86 -13.30
CA GLY A 52 -0.60 16.86 -14.62
C GLY A 52 -1.81 15.95 -14.70
N ILE A 53 -2.49 15.70 -13.58
CA ILE A 53 -3.62 14.78 -13.47
C ILE A 53 -4.89 15.62 -13.50
N SER A 54 -5.42 15.93 -14.68
CA SER A 54 -6.64 16.75 -14.82
C SER A 54 -6.59 18.10 -14.08
N GLY A 55 -5.42 18.75 -14.03
CA GLY A 55 -5.20 20.03 -13.35
C GLY A 55 -5.01 19.94 -11.82
N VAL A 56 -4.81 18.74 -11.28
CA VAL A 56 -4.45 18.53 -9.88
C VAL A 56 -3.13 17.77 -9.73
N ALA A 57 -2.47 18.03 -8.61
CA ALA A 57 -1.34 17.27 -8.10
C ALA A 57 -1.79 16.37 -6.95
N LEU A 58 -1.39 15.10 -7.00
CA LEU A 58 -1.62 14.12 -5.95
C LEU A 58 -0.34 13.91 -5.16
N VAL A 59 -0.43 14.02 -3.84
CA VAL A 59 0.69 13.81 -2.91
C VAL A 59 0.36 12.60 -2.04
N GLY A 60 1.28 11.64 -1.98
CA GLY A 60 1.09 10.40 -1.23
C GLY A 60 2.36 9.87 -0.58
N MET A 61 2.21 8.81 0.22
CA MET A 61 3.34 8.17 0.88
C MET A 61 4.26 7.44 -0.11
N PRO A 62 5.59 7.58 0.04
CA PRO A 62 6.55 6.78 -0.71
C PRO A 62 6.65 5.35 -0.14
N PRO A 63 7.32 4.42 -0.85
CA PRO A 63 7.75 3.14 -0.29
C PRO A 63 8.46 3.29 1.07
N PRO A 64 8.20 2.40 2.05
CA PRO A 64 7.57 1.08 1.93
C PRO A 64 6.03 1.08 1.89
N SER A 65 5.35 2.23 1.79
CA SER A 65 3.95 2.21 1.39
C SER A 65 3.82 2.11 -0.13
N SER A 66 2.95 1.21 -0.59
CA SER A 66 2.55 1.12 -2.01
C SER A 66 1.49 2.14 -2.40
N GLY A 67 0.83 2.76 -1.41
CA GLY A 67 -0.40 3.52 -1.58
C GLY A 67 -0.27 4.72 -2.51
N GLY A 68 0.68 5.60 -2.23
CA GLY A 68 0.85 6.85 -2.97
C GLY A 68 1.09 6.60 -4.46
N ALA A 69 2.08 5.77 -4.78
CA ALA A 69 2.44 5.48 -6.17
C ALA A 69 1.31 4.75 -6.92
N ALA A 70 0.63 3.79 -6.29
CA ALA A 70 -0.47 3.07 -6.92
C ALA A 70 -1.68 3.99 -7.22
N ILE A 71 -2.05 4.88 -6.29
CA ILE A 71 -3.15 5.84 -6.48
C ILE A 71 -2.81 6.83 -7.58
N ILE A 72 -1.58 7.38 -7.56
CA ILE A 72 -1.12 8.31 -8.60
C ILE A 72 -1.14 7.65 -9.98
N GLY A 73 -0.62 6.42 -10.10
CA GLY A 73 -0.65 5.66 -11.34
C GLY A 73 -2.07 5.37 -11.83
N ALA A 74 -2.99 5.00 -10.94
CA ALA A 74 -4.38 4.77 -11.31
C ALA A 74 -5.06 6.07 -11.77
N ALA A 75 -4.78 7.20 -11.11
CA ALA A 75 -5.31 8.50 -11.49
C ALA A 75 -4.76 8.96 -12.85
N LYS A 76 -3.47 8.76 -13.12
CA LYS A 76 -2.83 9.01 -14.43
C LYS A 76 -3.40 8.13 -15.55
N PHE A 77 -3.72 6.89 -15.24
CA PHE A 77 -4.40 6.00 -16.18
C PHE A 77 -5.76 6.59 -16.53
N LEU A 78 -6.57 6.92 -15.53
CA LEU A 78 -7.93 7.43 -15.74
C LEU A 78 -7.95 8.81 -16.43
N SER A 79 -6.98 9.69 -16.12
CA SER A 79 -6.96 11.06 -16.62
C SER A 79 -6.79 11.18 -18.13
N GLY A 80 -6.42 10.11 -18.83
CA GLY A 80 -6.30 10.13 -20.30
C GLY A 80 -7.58 9.79 -21.07
N PHE A 81 -8.69 9.48 -20.39
CA PHE A 81 -9.97 9.31 -21.06
C PHE A 81 -10.69 10.65 -21.24
N SER A 82 -11.51 10.79 -22.28
CA SER A 82 -12.29 12.03 -22.53
C SER A 82 -13.30 12.37 -21.42
N SER A 83 -13.67 11.38 -20.60
CA SER A 83 -14.30 11.54 -19.29
C SER A 83 -13.27 11.10 -18.23
N PRO A 84 -12.28 11.97 -17.93
CA PRO A 84 -11.00 11.59 -17.32
C PRO A 84 -11.09 11.16 -15.86
N LEU A 85 -12.19 11.51 -15.21
CA LEU A 85 -12.49 11.11 -13.85
C LEU A 85 -13.82 10.40 -13.94
N ALA A 86 -13.80 9.10 -13.71
CA ALA A 86 -14.93 8.19 -13.57
C ALA A 86 -15.86 8.62 -12.41
N MET A 87 -16.33 9.88 -12.44
CA MET A 87 -17.00 10.62 -11.38
C MET A 87 -18.41 10.08 -11.16
N PHE A 88 -18.95 9.39 -12.17
CA PHE A 88 -20.27 8.78 -12.13
C PHE A 88 -20.15 7.27 -11.91
N PRO A 89 -21.05 6.67 -11.12
CA PRO A 89 -21.10 5.22 -10.90
C PRO A 89 -21.67 4.46 -12.13
N ASP A 90 -21.42 4.96 -13.34
CA ASP A 90 -21.83 4.30 -14.56
C ASP A 90 -20.91 3.09 -14.85
N THR A 91 -21.40 2.17 -15.66
CA THR A 91 -20.72 0.90 -15.93
C THR A 91 -19.34 1.11 -16.56
N ILE A 92 -19.17 2.10 -17.44
CA ILE A 92 -17.89 2.27 -18.13
C ILE A 92 -16.83 2.91 -17.23
N SER A 93 -17.25 3.87 -16.40
CA SER A 93 -16.44 4.49 -15.35
C SER A 93 -15.93 3.46 -14.34
N VAL A 94 -16.80 2.56 -13.88
CA VAL A 94 -16.42 1.47 -12.97
C VAL A 94 -15.47 0.50 -13.65
N HIS A 95 -15.76 0.09 -14.90
CA HIS A 95 -14.89 -0.81 -15.67
C HIS A 95 -13.47 -0.24 -15.81
N ARG A 96 -13.33 1.00 -16.29
CA ARG A 96 -12.02 1.66 -16.44
C ARG A 96 -11.26 1.77 -15.11
N ARG A 97 -11.96 2.04 -14.01
CA ARG A 97 -11.34 2.08 -12.67
C ARG A 97 -10.82 0.71 -12.25
N VAL A 98 -11.60 -0.34 -12.50
CA VAL A 98 -11.19 -1.73 -12.22
C VAL A 98 -9.95 -2.10 -13.06
N GLU A 99 -9.94 -1.80 -14.35
CA GLU A 99 -8.80 -2.09 -15.23
C GLU A 99 -7.54 -1.30 -14.81
N ALA A 100 -7.68 -0.01 -14.49
CA ALA A 100 -6.59 0.81 -13.95
C ALA A 100 -6.01 0.20 -12.66
N LEU A 101 -6.88 -0.19 -11.72
CA LEU A 101 -6.48 -0.81 -10.46
C LEU A 101 -5.73 -2.12 -10.71
N LYS A 102 -6.20 -3.00 -11.61
CA LYS A 102 -5.48 -4.26 -11.92
C LYS A 102 -4.05 -4.01 -12.41
N HIS A 103 -3.84 -3.03 -13.29
CA HIS A 103 -2.49 -2.66 -13.74
C HIS A 103 -1.60 -2.18 -12.59
N VAL A 104 -2.07 -1.25 -11.77
CA VAL A 104 -1.24 -0.73 -10.66
C VAL A 104 -1.03 -1.76 -9.55
N PHE A 105 -1.97 -2.67 -9.33
CA PHE A 105 -1.80 -3.77 -8.38
C PHE A 105 -0.79 -4.80 -8.88
N ALA A 106 -0.67 -5.02 -10.19
CA ALA A 106 0.42 -5.83 -10.74
C ALA A 106 1.79 -5.17 -10.49
N ILE A 107 1.94 -3.88 -10.77
CA ILE A 107 3.20 -3.14 -10.52
C ILE A 107 3.51 -3.06 -9.02
N ARG A 108 2.48 -2.90 -8.17
CA ARG A 108 2.60 -2.87 -6.70
C ARG A 108 3.36 -4.06 -6.15
N MET A 109 3.25 -5.23 -6.79
CA MET A 109 3.94 -6.43 -6.34
C MET A 109 5.46 -6.29 -6.40
N SER A 110 6.00 -5.33 -7.15
CA SER A 110 7.44 -5.03 -7.19
C SER A 110 7.89 -3.99 -6.15
N LEU A 111 6.96 -3.40 -5.38
CA LEU A 111 7.28 -2.45 -4.32
C LEU A 111 7.65 -3.17 -3.01
N SER A 112 8.59 -2.59 -2.26
CA SER A 112 9.03 -3.09 -0.95
C SER A 112 9.77 -2.00 -0.17
N ASP A 113 10.49 -2.35 0.91
CA ASP A 113 11.40 -1.41 1.58
C ASP A 113 12.54 -1.00 0.63
N PRO A 114 12.63 0.30 0.26
CA PRO A 114 13.67 0.77 -0.64
C PRO A 114 15.10 0.57 -0.11
N ALA A 115 15.28 0.34 1.21
CA ALA A 115 16.59 0.02 1.77
C ALA A 115 17.13 -1.35 1.32
N TYR A 116 16.27 -2.24 0.82
CA TYR A 116 16.63 -3.63 0.45
C TYR A 116 16.54 -3.88 -1.06
N ASN A 117 15.75 -3.08 -1.81
CA ASN A 117 15.60 -3.25 -3.25
C ASN A 117 15.41 -1.91 -3.97
N SER A 118 16.34 -0.97 -3.78
CA SER A 118 16.19 0.43 -4.23
C SER A 118 15.90 0.55 -5.73
N LYS A 119 16.68 -0.12 -6.59
CA LYS A 119 16.54 0.00 -8.05
C LYS A 119 15.17 -0.45 -8.55
N VAL A 120 14.70 -1.63 -8.14
CA VAL A 120 13.40 -2.15 -8.57
C VAL A 120 12.26 -1.27 -8.07
N VAL A 121 12.37 -0.78 -6.82
CA VAL A 121 11.39 0.13 -6.24
C VAL A 121 11.38 1.48 -6.95
N GLU A 122 12.53 2.05 -7.25
CA GLU A 122 12.67 3.30 -8.02
C GLU A 122 12.09 3.15 -9.43
N ASP A 123 12.44 2.07 -10.14
CA ASP A 123 11.92 1.76 -11.47
C ASP A 123 10.38 1.62 -11.47
N ALA A 124 9.82 0.94 -10.46
CA ALA A 124 8.37 0.76 -10.33
C ALA A 124 7.64 2.06 -9.99
N VAL A 125 8.20 2.88 -9.10
CA VAL A 125 7.65 4.21 -8.76
C VAL A 125 7.72 5.14 -9.97
N SER A 126 8.84 5.14 -10.71
CA SER A 126 9.00 5.94 -11.92
C SER A 126 8.00 5.53 -12.99
N ASP A 127 7.76 4.24 -13.20
CA ASP A 127 6.74 3.77 -14.15
C ASP A 127 5.30 4.09 -13.74
N LEU A 128 5.02 4.13 -12.43
CA LEU A 128 3.70 4.53 -11.91
C LEU A 128 3.46 6.04 -12.02
N ILE A 129 4.50 6.86 -11.91
CA ILE A 129 4.36 8.30 -11.65
C ILE A 129 4.96 9.18 -12.74
N GLU A 130 6.14 8.86 -13.25
CA GLU A 130 6.97 9.81 -14.01
C GLU A 130 6.97 9.51 -15.51
N THR A 131 7.09 8.24 -15.89
CA THR A 131 7.18 7.83 -17.30
C THR A 131 5.79 7.75 -17.96
N ASP A 132 5.79 7.57 -19.28
CA ASP A 132 4.57 7.32 -20.06
C ASP A 132 4.05 5.88 -19.92
N TYR A 133 4.64 5.06 -19.03
CA TYR A 133 4.30 3.63 -18.93
C TYR A 133 2.82 3.40 -18.63
N ILE A 134 2.24 4.15 -17.69
CA ILE A 134 0.80 4.10 -17.41
C ILE A 134 -0.06 4.48 -18.63
N ALA A 135 0.40 5.41 -19.45
CA ALA A 135 -0.29 5.76 -20.69
C ALA A 135 -0.24 4.60 -21.70
N GLN A 136 0.91 3.92 -21.82
CA GLN A 136 1.05 2.71 -22.66
C GLN A 136 0.14 1.58 -22.17
N LEU A 137 0.03 1.36 -20.86
CA LEU A 137 -0.91 0.37 -20.32
C LEU A 137 -2.36 0.71 -20.67
N ARG A 138 -2.73 2.00 -20.65
CA ARG A 138 -4.06 2.45 -21.07
C ARG A 138 -4.34 2.18 -22.55
N GLU A 139 -3.35 2.21 -23.43
CA GLU A 139 -3.59 1.91 -24.86
C GLU A 139 -4.03 0.45 -25.11
N MET A 140 -3.63 -0.46 -24.22
CA MET A 140 -4.07 -1.86 -24.26
C MET A 140 -5.51 -2.04 -23.79
N HIS A 141 -6.04 -1.11 -22.99
CA HIS A 141 -7.38 -1.17 -22.41
C HIS A 141 -8.49 -1.34 -23.48
N ARG A 142 -9.54 -2.06 -23.10
CA ARG A 142 -10.74 -2.27 -23.91
C ARG A 142 -11.96 -1.95 -23.07
N ASP A 143 -12.84 -1.10 -23.58
CA ASP A 143 -14.04 -0.66 -22.84
C ASP A 143 -15.11 -1.77 -22.67
N ASN A 144 -14.99 -2.87 -23.42
CA ASN A 144 -15.97 -3.96 -23.46
C ASN A 144 -15.44 -5.31 -22.97
N THR A 145 -14.16 -5.40 -22.58
CA THR A 145 -13.56 -6.65 -22.09
C THR A 145 -12.42 -6.37 -21.12
N SER A 146 -12.17 -7.32 -20.23
CA SER A 146 -10.93 -7.34 -19.43
C SER A 146 -9.80 -8.00 -20.21
N LEU A 147 -8.57 -7.61 -19.89
CA LEU A 147 -7.36 -8.26 -20.41
C LEU A 147 -7.12 -9.63 -19.75
N PRO A 148 -6.41 -10.55 -20.43
CA PRO A 148 -5.82 -11.72 -19.80
C PRO A 148 -4.95 -11.34 -18.59
N MET A 149 -4.88 -12.22 -17.59
CA MET A 149 -4.15 -11.92 -16.35
C MET A 149 -2.66 -11.64 -16.56
N SER A 150 -2.05 -12.22 -17.60
CA SER A 150 -0.65 -12.01 -17.97
C SER A 150 -0.35 -10.65 -18.61
N GLU A 151 -1.36 -9.84 -18.92
CA GLU A 151 -1.18 -8.53 -19.53
C GLU A 151 -1.24 -7.37 -18.52
N TYR A 152 -1.75 -7.60 -17.30
CA TYR A 152 -1.77 -6.56 -16.28
C TYR A 152 -0.36 -6.29 -15.76
N GLY A 153 -0.03 -5.00 -15.61
CA GLY A 153 1.36 -4.55 -15.39
C GLY A 153 2.22 -4.56 -16.66
N GLY A 154 1.67 -4.94 -17.82
CA GLY A 154 2.39 -5.01 -19.09
C GLY A 154 3.54 -6.03 -19.08
N TYR A 155 4.38 -6.01 -20.12
CA TYR A 155 5.50 -6.96 -20.24
C TYR A 155 6.52 -6.86 -19.09
N LYS A 156 6.68 -5.68 -18.48
CA LYS A 156 7.71 -5.41 -17.47
C LYS A 156 7.30 -5.89 -16.08
N TRP A 157 6.04 -5.70 -15.70
CA TRP A 157 5.56 -5.91 -14.33
C TRP A 157 4.47 -6.97 -14.22
N SER A 158 4.19 -7.70 -15.29
CA SER A 158 3.26 -8.84 -15.22
C SER A 158 3.74 -9.85 -14.19
N GLN A 159 2.79 -10.31 -13.37
CA GLN A 159 3.05 -11.35 -12.37
C GLN A 159 2.98 -12.76 -12.99
N LEU A 160 2.53 -12.86 -14.24
CA LEU A 160 2.49 -14.10 -15.00
C LEU A 160 3.36 -13.93 -16.23
N ASN A 161 4.57 -14.50 -16.19
CA ASN A 161 5.42 -14.61 -17.36
C ASN A 161 4.94 -15.77 -18.24
N ASP A 162 4.41 -15.43 -19.41
CA ASP A 162 4.27 -16.36 -20.51
C ASP A 162 5.68 -16.64 -21.09
N THR A 163 6.22 -17.82 -20.80
CA THR A 163 7.53 -18.26 -21.28
C THR A 163 7.47 -19.04 -22.59
N ASP A 164 6.28 -19.23 -23.19
CA ASP A 164 6.10 -20.05 -24.39
C ASP A 164 5.68 -19.27 -25.66
N GLY A 165 5.23 -18.01 -25.52
CA GLY A 165 5.10 -17.08 -26.65
C GLY A 165 3.82 -17.24 -27.47
N GLU A 166 2.83 -18.02 -27.00
CA GLU A 166 1.50 -18.11 -27.58
C GLU A 166 0.54 -17.18 -26.80
N LYS A 167 -0.07 -16.20 -27.49
CA LYS A 167 -0.97 -15.17 -26.91
C LYS A 167 -2.29 -15.70 -26.29
N GLU A 168 -2.39 -16.98 -25.97
CA GLU A 168 -3.52 -17.55 -25.25
C GLU A 168 -3.04 -18.40 -24.07
N ALA A 169 -3.56 -18.10 -22.88
CA ALA A 169 -3.31 -18.86 -21.65
C ALA A 169 -4.00 -20.24 -21.66
N LYS A 170 -3.74 -21.07 -22.69
CA LYS A 170 -4.21 -22.46 -22.79
C LYS A 170 -3.37 -23.42 -21.96
N ASP A 171 -2.18 -22.98 -21.54
CA ASP A 171 -1.13 -23.82 -20.96
C ASP A 171 -0.56 -23.22 -19.65
N ALA A 172 -1.11 -22.09 -19.20
CA ALA A 172 -0.55 -21.30 -18.11
C ALA A 172 -0.63 -22.05 -16.76
N LYS A 173 0.53 -22.56 -16.35
CA LYS A 173 0.76 -23.21 -15.07
C LYS A 173 0.99 -22.17 -13.97
N GLU A 174 0.09 -22.01 -13.00
CA GLU A 174 0.49 -21.57 -11.65
C GLU A 174 1.09 -22.78 -10.92
N GLY A 175 2.18 -23.29 -11.48
CA GLY A 175 2.54 -24.70 -11.41
C GLY A 175 1.37 -25.66 -11.74
N ASP A 176 0.54 -25.33 -12.74
CA ASP A 176 -0.76 -25.92 -13.12
C ASP A 176 -1.70 -26.20 -11.95
N ARG A 177 -2.65 -25.29 -11.80
CA ARG A 177 -3.66 -25.24 -10.74
C ARG A 177 -4.27 -26.61 -10.45
N ARG A 178 -3.74 -27.32 -9.44
CA ARG A 178 -4.58 -28.29 -8.72
C ARG A 178 -5.58 -27.49 -7.92
N ARG A 179 -6.81 -27.42 -8.43
CA ARG A 179 -8.03 -27.23 -7.63
C ARG A 179 -8.05 -28.30 -6.54
N ARG A 180 -7.30 -28.10 -5.46
CA ARG A 180 -7.64 -28.75 -4.21
C ARG A 180 -8.85 -27.99 -3.72
N GLN A 181 -10.02 -28.61 -3.92
CA GLN A 181 -11.34 -28.17 -3.49
C GLN A 181 -11.24 -27.14 -2.36
N LEU A 182 -11.28 -25.86 -2.72
CA LEU A 182 -11.74 -24.81 -1.84
C LEU A 182 -13.24 -25.08 -1.67
N ARG A 183 -13.57 -26.14 -0.91
CA ARG A 183 -14.90 -26.31 -0.33
C ARG A 183 -15.19 -25.00 0.34
N GLY A 184 -16.27 -24.35 -0.11
CA GLY A 184 -16.64 -23.00 0.26
C GLY A 184 -16.27 -22.67 1.69
N ARG A 185 -15.14 -21.98 1.87
CA ARG A 185 -14.96 -21.13 3.03
C ARG A 185 -15.92 -19.99 2.76
N ARG A 186 -17.01 -19.99 3.51
CA ARG A 186 -18.03 -18.95 3.54
C ARG A 186 -17.40 -17.59 3.23
N PHE A 187 -17.87 -16.90 2.18
CA PHE A 187 -17.83 -15.45 2.14
C PHE A 187 -18.59 -14.98 3.39
N GLY A 188 -17.86 -14.72 4.47
CA GLY A 188 -18.44 -14.51 5.80
C GLY A 188 -17.39 -13.89 6.71
N TYR A 189 -17.22 -12.58 6.54
CA TYR A 189 -16.58 -11.60 7.43
C TYR A 189 -15.21 -11.96 8.03
N LEU A 190 -14.16 -11.31 7.52
CA LEU A 190 -13.12 -10.75 8.40
C LEU A 190 -13.30 -9.24 8.38
N ASN A 191 -13.95 -8.79 9.45
CA ASN A 191 -14.19 -7.40 9.79
C ASN A 191 -12.83 -6.71 10.03
N ASP A 192 -12.30 -5.97 9.05
CA ASP A 192 -11.06 -5.18 9.18
C ASP A 192 -11.29 -3.88 9.97
N HIS A 193 -10.59 -3.70 11.09
CA HIS A 193 -10.67 -2.50 11.94
C HIS A 193 -9.34 -2.19 12.64
N GLY A 194 -8.22 -2.81 12.28
CA GLY A 194 -6.92 -2.50 12.91
C GLY A 194 -6.35 -1.16 12.45
N THR A 195 -6.85 -0.64 11.32
CA THR A 195 -6.43 0.62 10.71
C THR A 195 -7.47 1.71 10.95
N SER A 196 -7.00 2.91 11.31
CA SER A 196 -7.81 4.13 11.40
C SER A 196 -7.20 5.23 10.55
N HIS A 197 -8.04 6.02 9.91
CA HIS A 197 -7.64 7.21 9.17
C HIS A 197 -8.33 8.45 9.73
N TYR A 198 -7.62 9.55 9.78
CA TYR A 198 -8.22 10.86 10.04
C TYR A 198 -7.53 11.96 9.23
N SER A 199 -8.31 12.99 8.93
CA SER A 199 -7.91 14.16 8.16
C SER A 199 -8.20 15.41 8.98
N ILE A 200 -7.20 16.30 9.11
CA ILE A 200 -7.31 17.56 9.85
C ILE A 200 -6.88 18.68 8.92
N VAL A 201 -7.67 19.76 8.87
CA VAL A 201 -7.32 21.02 8.23
C VAL A 201 -7.69 22.13 9.21
N ASP A 202 -6.75 23.02 9.52
CA ASP A 202 -6.99 24.15 10.41
C ASP A 202 -7.20 25.48 9.66
N HIS A 203 -7.51 26.53 10.42
CA HIS A 203 -7.78 27.86 9.89
C HIS A 203 -6.55 28.59 9.31
N GLU A 204 -5.33 28.15 9.65
CA GLU A 204 -4.09 28.71 9.12
C GLU A 204 -3.67 28.02 7.81
N GLY A 205 -4.37 26.95 7.43
CA GLY A 205 -4.10 26.18 6.23
C GLY A 205 -3.14 25.01 6.46
N ASN A 206 -2.82 24.67 7.72
CA ASN A 206 -2.09 23.45 8.01
C ASN A 206 -3.00 22.25 7.77
N ALA A 207 -2.44 21.16 7.23
CA ALA A 207 -3.17 19.95 6.93
C ALA A 207 -2.43 18.69 7.35
N VAL A 208 -3.16 17.71 7.86
CA VAL A 208 -2.65 16.40 8.26
C VAL A 208 -3.55 15.31 7.68
N SER A 209 -2.96 14.42 6.88
CA SER A 209 -3.55 13.15 6.46
C SER A 209 -2.83 12.04 7.21
N MET A 210 -3.50 11.35 8.14
CA MET A 210 -2.86 10.33 8.96
C MET A 210 -3.60 9.01 8.92
N THR A 211 -2.91 7.96 8.51
CA THR A 211 -3.36 6.57 8.63
C THR A 211 -2.47 5.85 9.64
N THR A 212 -3.06 5.25 10.66
CA THR A 212 -2.37 4.47 11.70
C THR A 212 -2.98 3.09 11.80
N SER A 213 -2.19 2.08 12.17
CA SER A 213 -2.65 0.70 12.18
C SER A 213 -1.90 -0.18 13.18
N VAL A 214 -2.62 -1.15 13.73
CA VAL A 214 -2.05 -2.34 14.39
C VAL A 214 -2.06 -3.58 13.48
N ASN A 215 -2.30 -3.37 12.19
CA ASN A 215 -2.62 -4.34 11.14
C ASN A 215 -4.03 -4.92 11.26
N THR A 216 -4.19 -6.07 11.93
CA THR A 216 -5.48 -6.75 12.07
C THR A 216 -6.25 -6.28 13.32
N TYR A 217 -7.48 -6.77 13.51
CA TYR A 217 -8.26 -6.47 14.71
C TYR A 217 -7.51 -6.91 15.98
N PHE A 218 -7.28 -5.96 16.89
CA PHE A 218 -6.40 -6.12 18.06
C PHE A 218 -4.94 -6.51 17.76
N GLY A 219 -4.46 -6.32 16.53
CA GLY A 219 -3.08 -6.59 16.14
C GLY A 219 -2.65 -8.02 16.41
N SER A 220 -1.58 -8.20 17.21
CA SER A 220 -1.10 -9.53 17.61
C SER A 220 -1.97 -10.19 18.68
N THR A 221 -3.02 -9.51 19.16
CA THR A 221 -3.85 -9.88 20.32
C THR A 221 -3.09 -9.93 21.66
N PHE A 222 -1.82 -9.51 21.66
CA PHE A 222 -0.97 -9.45 22.84
C PHE A 222 -0.81 -8.01 23.31
N ALA A 223 -1.20 -7.75 24.54
CA ALA A 223 -0.92 -6.51 25.25
C ALA A 223 0.10 -6.79 26.36
N SER A 224 1.13 -5.94 26.46
CA SER A 224 2.13 -6.01 27.52
C SER A 224 1.46 -5.89 28.89
N PRO A 225 1.57 -6.89 29.79
CA PRO A 225 1.04 -6.80 31.15
C PRO A 225 1.60 -5.61 31.95
N SER A 226 2.86 -5.25 31.72
CA SER A 226 3.52 -4.14 32.42
C SER A 226 3.08 -2.76 31.95
N THR A 227 2.65 -2.61 30.70
CA THR A 227 2.45 -1.28 30.09
C THR A 227 1.04 -1.05 29.54
N GLY A 228 0.28 -2.12 29.30
CA GLY A 228 -0.98 -2.08 28.56
C GLY A 228 -0.84 -1.79 27.07
N VAL A 229 0.39 -1.72 26.53
CA VAL A 229 0.62 -1.49 25.11
C VAL A 229 0.23 -2.73 24.32
N LEU A 230 -0.72 -2.56 23.40
CA LEU A 230 -1.11 -3.58 22.43
C LEU A 230 -0.11 -3.62 21.27
N PHE A 231 0.41 -4.80 20.96
CA PHE A 231 1.36 -4.97 19.86
C PHE A 231 0.64 -5.20 18.53
N SER A 232 1.21 -4.65 17.46
CA SER A 232 0.74 -4.86 16.10
C SER A 232 1.06 -6.26 15.58
N SER A 233 0.29 -6.72 14.60
CA SER A 233 0.57 -7.92 13.79
C SER A 233 1.16 -7.56 12.41
N THR A 234 1.77 -6.39 12.23
CA THR A 234 2.28 -5.89 10.93
C THR A 234 3.35 -6.78 10.29
N MET A 235 4.02 -7.66 11.04
CA MET A 235 4.93 -8.65 10.44
C MET A 235 4.22 -9.62 9.49
N ASP A 236 2.89 -9.75 9.58
CA ASP A 236 2.06 -10.52 8.63
C ASP A 236 2.03 -9.92 7.21
N ASP A 237 2.31 -8.62 7.07
CA ASP A 237 2.34 -7.95 5.76
C ASP A 237 3.58 -8.35 4.93
N PHE A 238 4.54 -9.08 5.51
CA PHE A 238 5.64 -9.67 4.74
C PHE A 238 5.14 -10.87 3.91
N GLY A 239 5.69 -11.01 2.70
CA GLY A 239 5.47 -12.20 1.89
C GLY A 239 6.12 -13.43 2.53
N ASN A 240 5.33 -14.49 2.71
CA ASN A 240 5.82 -15.81 3.09
C ASN A 240 5.69 -16.77 1.89
N PRO A 241 6.79 -17.32 1.33
CA PRO A 241 6.74 -18.15 0.14
C PRO A 241 5.63 -19.22 0.18
N GLY A 242 4.70 -19.16 -0.79
CA GLY A 242 3.60 -20.11 -0.92
C GLY A 242 2.42 -19.93 0.05
N VAL A 243 2.43 -18.91 0.91
CA VAL A 243 1.36 -18.63 1.88
C VAL A 243 0.87 -17.20 1.71
N PRO A 244 -0.44 -16.99 1.41
CA PRO A 244 -1.02 -15.65 1.38
C PRO A 244 -1.04 -14.98 2.76
N ASP A 245 -1.00 -13.65 2.79
CA ASP A 245 -1.16 -12.85 4.03
C ASP A 245 -2.60 -12.91 4.59
N ALA A 246 -2.88 -12.24 5.72
CA ALA A 246 -4.21 -12.18 6.32
C ALA A 246 -5.29 -11.54 5.40
N PHE A 247 -4.88 -10.81 4.37
CA PHE A 247 -5.76 -10.20 3.37
C PHE A 247 -5.93 -11.07 2.10
N GLY A 248 -5.24 -12.20 2.03
CA GLY A 248 -5.25 -13.12 0.89
C GLY A 248 -4.38 -12.67 -0.27
N LEU A 249 -3.45 -11.72 -0.07
CA LEU A 249 -2.47 -11.35 -1.09
C LEU A 249 -1.41 -12.45 -1.22
N ILE A 250 -1.12 -12.81 -2.47
CA ILE A 250 -0.03 -13.73 -2.80
C ILE A 250 1.30 -13.02 -2.48
N PRO A 251 2.28 -13.73 -1.90
CA PRO A 251 3.54 -13.12 -1.50
C PRO A 251 4.36 -12.66 -2.72
N SER A 252 4.97 -11.49 -2.61
CA SER A 252 6.00 -11.02 -3.55
C SER A 252 7.39 -11.26 -2.97
N GLU A 253 8.31 -11.76 -3.79
CA GLU A 253 9.73 -11.93 -3.41
C GLU A 253 10.36 -10.61 -2.96
N ALA A 254 10.00 -9.49 -3.59
CA ALA A 254 10.51 -8.16 -3.21
C ALA A 254 10.19 -7.83 -1.75
N ASN A 255 9.08 -8.36 -1.23
CA ASN A 255 8.56 -8.13 0.11
C ASN A 255 8.73 -9.38 1.02
N PHE A 256 9.68 -10.27 0.75
CA PHE A 256 10.01 -11.32 1.73
C PHE A 256 10.63 -10.74 3.00
N ILE A 257 10.40 -11.43 4.11
CA ILE A 257 10.87 -11.04 5.44
C ILE A 257 12.40 -11.07 5.54
N GLU A 258 12.98 -10.00 6.06
CA GLU A 258 14.40 -9.89 6.36
C GLU A 258 14.61 -9.11 7.67
N PRO A 259 15.68 -9.38 8.44
CA PRO A 259 15.98 -8.62 9.66
C PRO A 259 16.07 -7.12 9.37
N TYR A 260 15.38 -6.31 10.18
CA TYR A 260 15.31 -4.83 10.10
C TYR A 260 14.59 -4.23 8.88
N LYS A 261 14.15 -5.06 7.93
CA LYS A 261 13.33 -4.63 6.80
C LYS A 261 11.96 -4.17 7.29
N LYS A 262 11.34 -3.23 6.58
CA LYS A 262 9.95 -2.83 6.81
C LYS A 262 9.03 -3.55 5.83
N ALA A 263 7.92 -4.11 6.33
CA ALA A 263 6.92 -4.75 5.48
C ALA A 263 6.23 -3.73 4.56
N LEU A 264 5.85 -4.17 3.36
CA LEU A 264 5.09 -3.35 2.42
C LEU A 264 3.70 -3.00 2.98
N SER A 265 3.41 -1.71 3.07
CA SER A 265 2.11 -1.22 3.53
C SER A 265 1.18 -0.85 2.38
N SER A 266 -0.13 -0.90 2.64
CA SER A 266 -1.18 -0.36 1.76
C SER A 266 -1.75 0.98 2.27
N MET A 267 -1.24 1.49 3.41
CA MET A 267 -1.71 2.75 3.98
C MET A 267 -1.49 3.91 3.01
N SER A 268 -2.56 4.62 2.68
CA SER A 268 -2.55 5.65 1.65
C SER A 268 -3.13 6.98 2.15
N PRO A 269 -2.49 7.65 3.12
CA PRO A 269 -2.82 9.04 3.39
C PRO A 269 -2.42 9.87 2.16
N THR A 270 -3.39 10.58 1.60
CA THR A 270 -3.29 11.29 0.33
C THR A 270 -3.79 12.71 0.48
N MET A 271 -3.11 13.65 -0.18
CA MET A 271 -3.54 15.03 -0.30
C MET A 271 -3.63 15.40 -1.78
N VAL A 272 -4.61 16.22 -2.14
CA VAL A 272 -4.83 16.69 -3.50
C VAL A 272 -4.71 18.20 -3.52
N PHE A 273 -3.94 18.72 -4.47
CA PHE A 273 -3.72 20.14 -4.66
C PHE A 273 -4.14 20.55 -6.06
N ARG A 274 -4.75 21.72 -6.20
CA ARG A 274 -4.99 22.34 -7.50
C ARG A 274 -3.70 22.92 -8.02
N GLU A 275 -3.24 22.43 -9.18
CA GLU A 275 -2.04 22.92 -9.81
C GLU A 275 -2.23 24.37 -10.30
N SER A 276 -1.15 25.14 -10.21
CA SER A 276 -1.04 26.43 -10.87
C SER A 276 -0.13 26.27 -12.08
N MET A 277 -0.58 26.69 -13.26
CA MET A 277 0.26 26.66 -14.47
C MET A 277 1.39 27.70 -14.42
N ASP A 278 1.29 28.67 -13.51
CA ASP A 278 2.18 29.83 -13.43
C ASP A 278 3.15 29.77 -12.22
N SER A 279 3.13 28.71 -11.40
CA SER A 279 4.02 28.55 -10.25
C SER A 279 4.55 27.11 -10.13
N PRO A 280 5.84 26.91 -9.75
CA PRO A 280 6.38 25.59 -9.45
C PRO A 280 5.86 24.98 -8.13
N ASP A 281 5.11 25.74 -7.33
CA ASP A 281 4.54 25.28 -6.06
C ASP A 281 3.56 24.11 -6.26
N ILE A 282 3.35 23.32 -5.20
CA ILE A 282 2.39 22.21 -5.23
C ILE A 282 0.94 22.67 -5.51
N GLY A 283 0.65 23.95 -5.24
CA GLY A 283 -0.63 24.57 -5.47
C GLY A 283 -1.53 24.62 -4.23
N ARG A 284 -2.82 24.91 -4.44
CA ARG A 284 -3.78 25.10 -3.33
C ARG A 284 -4.34 23.76 -2.87
N LEU A 285 -4.32 23.48 -1.57
CA LEU A 285 -4.95 22.28 -1.00
C LEU A 285 -6.44 22.21 -1.36
N MET A 286 -6.88 21.06 -1.88
CA MET A 286 -8.26 20.79 -2.30
C MET A 286 -8.90 19.67 -1.49
N LEU A 287 -8.14 18.62 -1.17
CA LEU A 287 -8.66 17.45 -0.46
C LEU A 287 -7.57 16.85 0.43
N VAL A 288 -7.99 16.39 1.61
CA VAL A 288 -7.22 15.51 2.48
C VAL A 288 -8.04 14.23 2.62
N ALA A 289 -7.45 13.10 2.26
CA ALA A 289 -8.16 11.83 2.21
C ALA A 289 -7.27 10.66 2.60
N GLY A 290 -7.92 9.55 2.89
CA GLY A 290 -7.31 8.27 3.20
C GLY A 290 -8.41 7.31 3.64
N ALA A 291 -8.03 6.04 3.86
CA ALA A 291 -8.97 5.01 4.25
C ALA A 291 -8.34 3.99 5.20
N SER A 292 -9.18 3.11 5.74
CA SER A 292 -8.83 1.83 6.37
C SER A 292 -9.39 0.69 5.50
N GLY A 293 -8.86 -0.53 5.62
CA GLY A 293 -9.25 -1.63 4.71
C GLY A 293 -8.13 -2.55 4.23
N GLY A 294 -6.92 -2.49 4.81
CA GLY A 294 -5.75 -3.18 4.29
C GLY A 294 -5.49 -2.84 2.81
N PRO A 295 -5.33 -3.82 1.90
CA PRO A 295 -5.16 -3.56 0.47
C PRO A 295 -6.32 -2.79 -0.19
N LYS A 296 -7.53 -2.81 0.39
CA LYS A 296 -8.69 -2.05 -0.12
C LYS A 296 -8.55 -0.55 0.07
N ILE A 297 -7.58 -0.08 0.88
CA ILE A 297 -7.31 1.34 1.06
C ILE A 297 -7.00 2.00 -0.30
N ILE A 298 -6.19 1.36 -1.14
CA ILE A 298 -5.76 1.91 -2.44
C ILE A 298 -6.97 2.12 -3.35
N SER A 299 -7.84 1.10 -3.47
CA SER A 299 -9.05 1.20 -4.31
C SER A 299 -10.08 2.16 -3.73
N ALA A 300 -10.23 2.22 -2.40
CA ALA A 300 -11.13 3.15 -1.73
C ALA A 300 -10.69 4.61 -1.92
N VAL A 301 -9.41 4.92 -1.76
CA VAL A 301 -8.88 6.28 -1.95
C VAL A 301 -8.88 6.68 -3.42
N THR A 302 -8.55 5.77 -4.35
CA THR A 302 -8.77 5.98 -5.79
C THR A 302 -10.26 6.18 -6.12
N GLY A 303 -11.14 5.69 -5.26
CA GLY A 303 -12.59 5.85 -5.25
C GLY A 303 -13.04 7.31 -5.21
N VAL A 304 -12.41 8.06 -4.30
CA VAL A 304 -12.73 9.43 -3.88
C VAL A 304 -12.11 10.44 -4.84
#